data_AF-A0A6F9AJJ8-F1
#
_entry.id   AF-A0A6F9AJJ8-F1
#
_cell.length_a   1.000
_cell.length_b   1.000
_cell.length_c   1.000
_cell.angle_alpha   90.00
_cell.angle_beta   90.00
_cell.angle_gamma   90.00
#
_symmetry.space_group_name_H-M   'P 1'
#
loop_
_entity.id
_entity.type
_entity.pdbx_description
1 polymer ?
#
loop_
_entity_poly.entity_id
_entity_poly.type
_entity_poly.pdbx_seq_one_letter_code
_entity_poly.pdbx_strand_id
1 'polypeptide(L)' 'MKALEAYWTGLALNKSENSDKGMKLDFFQRKFWTASRQCAAPGGKCTISCDNEDIKCYLIDNDGFILVTEDYSQTGLFFG' A
#
# COMPACT_ATOMS: atom_id res chain seq x y z
N MET A 1 -19.22 10.47 -15.61
CA MET A 1 -18.40 9.73 -16.61
C MET A 1 -16.97 10.28 -16.78
N LYS A 2 -16.73 11.60 -16.79
CA LYS A 2 -15.35 12.14 -16.97
C LYS A 2 -14.35 11.81 -15.84
N ALA A 3 -14.81 11.60 -14.60
CA ALA A 3 -13.93 11.29 -13.46
C ALA A 3 -13.42 9.84 -13.45
N LEU A 4 -14.24 8.87 -13.89
CA LEU A 4 -13.79 7.49 -14.03
C LEU A 4 -12.76 7.36 -15.17
N GLU A 5 -13.00 8.04 -16.29
CA GLU A 5 -12.04 8.07 -17.40
C GLU A 5 -10.67 8.62 -16.96
N ALA A 6 -10.64 9.72 -16.18
CA ALA A 6 -9.39 10.25 -15.65
C ALA A 6 -8.69 9.30 -14.64
N TYR A 7 -9.46 8.57 -13.84
CA TYR A 7 -8.93 7.57 -12.90
C TYR A 7 -8.32 6.37 -13.64
N TRP A 8 -9.02 5.83 -14.65
CA TRP A 8 -8.52 4.74 -15.49
C TRP A 8 -7.34 5.17 -16.36
N THR A 9 -7.34 6.41 -16.87
CA THR A 9 -6.22 6.98 -17.64
C THR A 9 -4.99 7.19 -16.74
N GLY A 10 -5.19 7.60 -15.48
CA GLY A 10 -4.12 7.73 -14.49
C GLY A 10 -3.50 6.39 -14.06
N LEU A 11 -4.30 5.31 -14.04
CA LEU A 11 -3.81 3.93 -13.86
C LEU A 11 -3.04 3.44 -15.10
N ALA A 12 -3.52 3.75 -16.31
CA ALA A 12 -2.87 3.34 -17.56
C ALA A 12 -1.53 4.06 -17.79
N LEU A 13 -1.40 5.33 -17.39
CA LEU A 13 -0.15 6.10 -17.50
C LEU A 13 0.89 5.75 -16.42
N ASN A 14 0.49 5.01 -15.38
CA ASN A 14 1.42 4.49 -14.37
C ASN A 14 1.75 3.00 -14.60
N LYS A 15 1.55 2.51 -15.83
CA LYS A 15 2.31 1.36 -16.30
C LYS A 15 3.77 1.80 -16.39
N SER A 16 4.64 1.05 -15.74
CA SER A 16 6.07 1.06 -16.05
C SER A 16 6.22 1.11 -17.58
N GLU A 17 6.99 2.07 -18.12
CA GLU A 17 7.35 2.15 -19.55
C GLU A 17 8.08 0.90 -20.05
N ASN A 18 8.27 -0.10 -19.19
CA ASN A 18 8.78 -1.40 -19.52
C ASN A 18 7.96 -2.44 -18.74
N SER A 19 7.09 -3.19 -19.43
CA SER A 19 6.28 -4.26 -18.84
C SER A 19 7.13 -5.36 -18.17
N ASP A 20 8.45 -5.37 -18.42
CA ASP A 20 9.42 -6.30 -17.86
C ASP A 20 10.19 -5.71 -16.65
N LYS A 21 10.04 -4.41 -16.36
CA LYS A 21 10.52 -3.80 -15.11
C LYS A 21 9.36 -3.74 -14.13
N GLY A 22 9.38 -4.63 -13.14
CA GLY A 22 8.37 -4.67 -12.08
C GLY A 22 8.13 -3.33 -11.40
N MET A 23 7.00 -3.20 -10.71
CA MET A 23 6.68 -1.98 -9.96
C MET A 23 7.72 -1.72 -8.85
N LYS A 24 8.11 -0.46 -8.66
CA LYS A 24 9.13 -0.06 -7.66
C LYS A 24 8.58 -0.24 -6.24
N LEU A 25 9.42 -0.69 -5.32
CA LEU A 25 9.07 -0.85 -3.89
C LEU A 25 8.50 0.44 -3.27
N ASP A 26 9.10 1.58 -3.59
CA ASP A 26 8.64 2.91 -3.14
C ASP A 26 7.19 3.22 -3.56
N PHE A 27 6.75 2.74 -4.73
CA PHE A 27 5.38 2.91 -5.18
C PHE A 27 4.41 2.10 -4.29
N PHE A 28 4.74 0.83 -4.01
CA PHE A 28 3.95 0.00 -3.11
C PHE A 28 3.88 0.57 -1.71
N GLN A 29 5.01 1.04 -1.16
CA GLN A 29 5.06 1.66 0.16
C GLN A 29 4.12 2.87 0.24
N ARG A 30 4.20 3.80 -0.72
CA ARG A 30 3.33 4.99 -0.75
C ARG A 30 1.85 4.62 -0.83
N LYS A 31 1.50 3.66 -1.68
CA LYS A 31 0.10 3.20 -1.83
C LYS A 31 -0.39 2.49 -0.58
N PHE A 32 0.42 1.61 0.00
CA PHE A 32 0.11 0.90 1.22
C PHE A 32 -0.16 1.86 2.38
N TRP A 33 0.74 2.80 2.65
CA TRP A 33 0.54 3.77 3.74
C TRP A 33 -0.67 4.67 3.53
N THR A 34 -0.92 5.08 2.29
CA THR A 34 -2.11 5.87 1.96
C THR A 34 -3.39 5.09 2.25
N ALA A 35 -3.49 3.84 1.79
CA ALA A 35 -4.70 3.04 1.94
C ALA A 35 -4.92 2.57 3.40
N SER A 36 -3.84 2.21 4.09
CA SER A 36 -3.90 1.64 5.44
C SER A 36 -4.13 2.66 6.55
N ARG A 37 -3.89 3.95 6.26
CA ARG A 37 -4.25 5.10 7.11
C ARG A 37 -5.59 5.73 6.73
N GLN A 38 -6.12 5.40 5.55
CA GLN A 38 -7.40 5.93 5.11
C GLN A 38 -8.54 5.39 5.97
N CYS A 39 -9.26 6.31 6.60
CA CYS A 39 -10.45 6.02 7.38
C CYS A 39 -11.70 6.55 6.67
N ALA A 40 -12.61 5.66 6.27
CA ALA A 40 -13.92 6.03 5.67
C ALA A 40 -15.10 5.84 6.64
N ALA A 41 -14.84 5.84 7.96
CA ALA A 41 -15.87 5.63 8.97
C ALA A 41 -16.71 6.89 9.20
N PRO A 42 -18.06 6.81 9.21
CA PRO A 42 -18.92 7.92 9.62
C PRO A 42 -18.59 8.33 11.07
N GLY A 43 -18.09 9.55 11.26
CA GLY A 43 -17.69 10.08 12.58
C GLY A 43 -16.19 10.00 12.91
N GLY A 44 -15.35 9.58 11.95
CA GLY A 44 -13.90 9.80 12.00
C GLY A 44 -13.09 8.94 12.97
N LYS A 45 -13.72 8.04 13.74
CA LYS A 45 -13.01 7.08 14.60
C LYS A 45 -12.90 5.74 13.90
N CYS A 46 -11.71 5.46 13.36
CA CYS A 46 -11.38 4.11 12.88
C CYS A 46 -10.88 3.25 14.05
N THR A 47 -11.48 2.07 14.21
CA THR A 47 -11.01 1.06 15.16
C THR A 47 -9.74 0.37 14.70
N ILE A 48 -9.46 0.38 13.38
CA ILE A 48 -8.28 -0.22 12.77
C ILE A 48 -7.71 0.78 11.75
N SER A 49 -6.56 1.37 12.05
CA SER A 49 -5.80 2.26 11.18
C SER A 49 -4.32 2.13 11.51
N CYS A 50 -3.45 2.25 10.51
CA CYS A 50 -2.01 2.29 10.71
C CYS A 50 -1.48 3.64 11.21
N ASP A 51 -2.37 4.56 11.57
CA ASP A 51 -2.02 5.71 12.42
C ASP A 51 -2.14 5.36 13.93
N ASN A 52 -2.69 4.19 14.28
CA ASN A 52 -2.75 3.72 15.66
C ASN A 52 -1.46 2.99 16.03
N GLU A 53 -0.72 3.53 17.01
CA GLU A 53 0.57 2.98 17.48
C GLU A 53 0.45 1.56 18.08
N ASP A 54 -0.74 1.20 18.57
CA ASP A 54 -1.03 -0.15 19.11
C ASP A 54 -1.22 -1.20 18.00
N ILE A 55 -1.30 -0.78 16.74
CA ILE A 55 -1.51 -1.65 15.58
C ILE A 55 -0.23 -1.72 14.76
N LYS A 56 0.25 -2.94 14.50
CA LYS A 56 1.37 -3.18 13.59
C LYS A 56 0.87 -3.51 12.19
N CYS A 57 1.38 -2.78 11.21
CA CYS A 57 0.91 -2.86 9.83
C CYS A 57 2.00 -3.40 8.91
N TYR A 58 1.64 -4.43 8.14
CA TYR A 58 2.52 -5.13 7.23
C TYR A 58 1.89 -5.27 5.85
N LEU A 59 2.69 -5.13 4.79
CA LEU A 59 2.38 -5.66 3.47
C LEU A 59 3.20 -6.93 3.29
N ILE A 60 2.54 -8.06 3.06
CA ILE A 60 3.15 -9.38 2.97
C ILE A 60 2.82 -9.95 1.58
N ASP A 61 3.80 -10.59 0.93
CA ASP A 61 3.56 -11.27 -0.34
C ASP A 61 2.87 -12.64 -0.16
N ASN A 62 2.62 -13.35 -1.25
CA ASN A 62 2.00 -14.67 -1.23
C ASN A 62 2.89 -15.77 -0.64
N ASP A 63 4.20 -15.53 -0.52
CA ASP A 63 5.18 -16.47 0.03
C ASP A 63 5.49 -16.20 1.51
N GLY A 64 4.87 -15.16 2.10
CA GLY A 64 4.95 -14.83 3.51
C GLY A 64 6.08 -13.87 3.88
N PHE A 65 6.72 -13.23 2.91
CA PHE A 65 7.78 -12.25 3.16
C PHE A 65 7.23 -10.84 3.32
N ILE A 66 7.79 -10.10 4.28
CA ILE A 66 7.41 -8.71 4.56
C ILE A 66 7.98 -7.80 3.46
N LEU A 67 7.09 -7.15 2.71
CA LEU A 67 7.44 -6.14 1.71
C LEU A 67 7.43 -4.71 2.27
N VAL A 68 6.52 -4.41 3.19
CA VAL A 68 6.37 -3.08 3.82
C VAL A 68 6.04 -3.24 5.28
N THR A 69 6.67 -2.42 6.11
CA THR A 69 6.50 -2.34 7.56
C THR A 69 7.08 -1.00 8.04
N GLU A 70 6.72 -0.55 9.24
CA GLU A 70 7.32 0.64 9.85
C GLU A 70 8.79 0.40 10.23
N ASP A 71 9.10 -0.80 10.74
CA ASP A 71 10.46 -1.20 11.07
C ASP A 71 11.13 -1.80 9.83
N TYR A 72 11.83 -0.95 9.07
CA TYR A 72 12.52 -1.34 7.84
C TYR A 72 13.49 -2.51 8.03
N SER A 73 14.00 -2.78 9.24
CA SER A 73 14.87 -3.92 9.50
C SER A 73 14.17 -5.28 9.33
N GLN A 74 12.83 -5.29 9.35
CA GLN A 74 12.02 -6.49 9.13
C GLN A 74 11.66 -6.72 7.65
N THR A 75 12.00 -5.79 6.75
CA THR A 75 11.73 -5.96 5.31
C THR A 75 12.52 -7.15 4.76
N GLY A 76 11.85 -8.06 4.06
CA GLY A 76 12.42 -9.29 3.52
C GLY A 76 12.54 -10.43 4.53
N LEU A 77 12.11 -10.25 5.79
CA LEU A 77 11.97 -11.36 6.74
C LEU A 77 10.68 -12.14 6.44
N PHE A 78 10.71 -13.44 6.70
CA PHE A 78 9.52 -14.29 6.71
C PHE A 78 8.68 -13.98 7.96
N PHE A 79 7.37 -13.81 7.79
CA PHE A 79 6.46 -13.43 8.87
C PHE A 79 6.00 -14.61 9.75
N GLY A 80 6.08 -15.84 9.23
CA GLY A 80 5.54 -17.05 9.87
C GLY A 80 6.50 -17.79 10.80
#